data_AF-A0A9Q0X1V8-F1
#
_entry.id   AF-A0A9Q0X1V8-F1
#
_cell.length_a   1.000
_cell.length_b   1.000
_cell.length_c   1.000
_cell.angle_alpha   90.00
_cell.angle_beta   90.00
_cell.angle_gamma   90.00
#
_symmetry.space_group_name_H-M   'P 1'
#
loop_
_entity.id
_entity.type
_entity.pdbx_description
1 polymer ?
#
loop_
_entity_poly.entity_id
_entity_poly.type
_entity_poly.pdbx_seq_one_letter_code
_entity_poly.pdbx_strand_id
1 'polypeptide(L)'
;MEEMSSTIVSTMKQQVDLHEGIKIKIVEGAKERKELYNKVLELKGNIRVFCRCRPLKSEEVTAGVLVTIDFESAKDGELTVMSNGLPRKTFKFDAVFGPQANQ
;
A
#
# COMPACT_ATOMS: atom_id res chain seq x y z
N MET A 1 56.27 11.07 -16.42
CA MET A 1 55.01 11.57 -16.99
C MET A 1 54.13 10.42 -17.50
N GLU A 2 54.71 9.42 -18.19
CA GLU A 2 53.99 8.24 -18.69
C GLU A 2 53.42 7.32 -17.59
N GLU A 3 54.15 7.08 -16.49
CA GLU A 3 53.65 6.27 -15.36
C GLU A 3 52.37 6.85 -14.75
N MET A 4 52.35 8.16 -14.52
CA MET A 4 51.20 8.86 -13.96
C MET A 4 50.00 8.82 -14.91
N SER A 5 50.23 8.89 -16.22
CA SER A 5 49.19 8.72 -17.24
C SER A 5 48.64 7.29 -17.27
N SER A 6 49.51 6.28 -17.11
CA SER A 6 49.12 4.87 -17.02
C SER A 6 48.25 4.58 -15.80
N THR A 7 48.62 5.11 -14.63
CA THR A 7 47.83 4.97 -13.40
C THR A 7 46.46 5.63 -13.49
N ILE A 8 46.36 6.79 -14.16
CA ILE A 8 45.07 7.47 -14.37
C ILE A 8 44.16 6.63 -15.27
N VAL A 9 44.69 6.12 -16.39
CA VAL A 9 43.91 5.31 -17.35
C VAL A 9 43.44 4.00 -16.71
N SER A 10 44.29 3.32 -15.94
CA SER A 10 43.90 2.07 -15.26
C SER A 10 42.80 2.31 -14.22
N THR A 11 42.91 3.39 -13.43
CA THR A 11 41.90 3.78 -12.43
C THR A 11 40.57 4.15 -13.09
N MET A 12 40.59 4.92 -14.18
CA MET A 12 39.37 5.28 -14.92
C MET A 12 38.68 4.04 -15.47
N LYS A 13 39.44 3.08 -16.01
CA LYS A 13 38.87 1.81 -16.52
C LYS A 13 38.20 1.02 -15.40
N GLN A 14 38.86 0.91 -14.24
CA GLN A 14 38.29 0.24 -13.07
C GLN A 14 36.99 0.91 -12.58
N GLN A 15 36.91 2.24 -12.62
CA GLN A 15 35.69 2.97 -12.28
C GLN A 15 34.56 2.75 -13.29
N VAL A 16 34.87 2.69 -14.58
CA VAL A 16 33.88 2.40 -15.63
C VAL A 16 33.31 0.99 -15.45
N ASP A 17 34.17 -0.01 -15.24
CA ASP A 17 33.76 -1.40 -15.02
C ASP A 17 32.88 -1.52 -13.75
N LEU A 18 33.25 -0.79 -12.68
CA LEU A 18 32.46 -0.74 -11.45
C LEU A 18 31.09 -0.09 -11.69
N HIS A 19 31.04 1.03 -12.41
CA HIS A 19 29.78 1.70 -12.75
C HIS A 19 28.88 0.82 -13.62
N GLU A 20 29.44 0.08 -14.57
CA GLU A 20 28.69 -0.86 -15.39
C GLU A 20 28.13 -2.02 -14.55
N GLY A 21 28.94 -2.59 -13.66
CA GLY A 21 28.49 -3.60 -12.70
C GLY A 21 27.38 -3.11 -11.76
N ILE A 22 27.45 -1.86 -11.28
CA ILE A 22 26.40 -1.25 -10.45
C ILE A 22 25.11 -1.06 -11.26
N LYS A 23 25.20 -0.59 -12.51
CA LYS A 23 24.03 -0.44 -13.39
C LYS A 23 23.30 -1.76 -13.58
N ILE A 24 24.04 -2.85 -13.85
CA ILE A 24 23.48 -4.19 -14.01
C ILE A 24 22.71 -4.61 -12.74
N LYS A 25 23.35 -4.47 -11.57
CA LYS A 25 22.71 -4.83 -10.29
C LYS A 25 21.44 -4.03 -9.99
N ILE A 26 21.40 -2.74 -10.37
CA ILE A 26 20.20 -1.91 -10.21
C ILE A 26 19.06 -2.44 -11.10
N VAL A 27 19.36 -2.79 -12.35
CA VAL A 27 18.36 -3.33 -13.29
C VAL A 27 17.82 -4.67 -12.80
N GLU A 28 18.71 -5.57 -12.36
CA GLU A 28 18.33 -6.87 -11.79
C GLU A 28 17.47 -6.69 -10.53
N GLY A 29 17.90 -5.85 -9.60
CA GLY A 29 17.16 -5.57 -8.37
C GLY A 29 15.81 -4.89 -8.62
N ALA A 30 15.67 -4.08 -9.68
CA ALA A 30 14.39 -3.51 -10.08
C ALA A 30 13.45 -4.58 -10.67
N LYS A 31 13.99 -5.51 -11.47
CA LYS A 31 13.24 -6.64 -12.02
C LYS A 31 12.72 -7.55 -10.91
N GLU A 32 13.58 -7.99 -10.00
CA GLU A 32 13.20 -8.86 -8.88
C GLU A 32 12.15 -8.19 -7.99
N ARG A 33 12.33 -6.90 -7.68
CA ARG A 33 11.34 -6.15 -6.90
C ARG A 33 9.98 -6.12 -7.57
N LYS A 34 9.92 -5.94 -8.90
CA LYS A 34 8.66 -5.96 -9.66
C LYS A 34 8.00 -7.33 -9.60
N GLU A 35 8.77 -8.41 -9.79
CA GLU A 35 8.27 -9.78 -9.75
C GLU A 35 7.72 -10.13 -8.36
N LEU A 36 8.46 -9.84 -7.31
CA LEU A 36 8.03 -10.05 -5.92
C LEU A 36 6.80 -9.21 -5.58
N TYR A 37 6.78 -7.94 -6.01
CA TYR A 37 5.64 -7.06 -5.78
C TYR A 37 4.37 -7.60 -6.44
N ASN A 38 4.45 -8.02 -7.71
CA ASN A 38 3.32 -8.61 -8.41
C ASN A 38 2.83 -9.89 -7.73
N LYS A 39 3.74 -10.76 -7.30
CA LYS A 39 3.38 -11.98 -6.57
C LYS A 39 2.63 -11.67 -5.27
N VAL A 40 3.05 -10.64 -4.53
CA VAL A 40 2.34 -10.20 -3.33
C VAL A 40 0.94 -9.67 -3.67
N LEU A 41 0.79 -8.92 -4.76
CA LEU A 41 -0.53 -8.44 -5.20
C LEU A 41 -1.46 -9.60 -5.59
N GLU A 42 -0.97 -10.55 -6.37
CA GLU A 42 -1.73 -11.73 -6.78
C GLU A 42 -2.17 -12.58 -5.59
N LEU A 43 -1.27 -12.80 -4.62
CA LEU A 43 -1.58 -13.52 -3.39
C LEU A 43 -2.62 -12.81 -2.52
N LYS A 44 -2.62 -11.47 -2.51
CA LYS A 44 -3.67 -10.69 -1.84
C LYS A 44 -5.00 -10.70 -2.59
N GLY A 45 -5.02 -11.17 -3.83
CA GLY A 45 -6.16 -11.08 -4.73
C GLY A 45 -6.06 -9.85 -5.62
N ASN A 46 -6.19 -10.07 -6.93
CA ASN A 46 -6.15 -9.00 -7.94
C ASN A 46 -7.37 -8.05 -7.85
N ILE A 47 -8.50 -8.54 -7.34
CA ILE A 47 -9.68 -7.75 -7.08
C ILE A 47 -9.81 -7.61 -5.57
N ARG A 48 -9.90 -6.36 -5.10
CA ARG A 48 -10.05 -6.03 -3.68
C ARG A 48 -11.22 -5.09 -3.49
N VAL A 49 -12.00 -5.32 -2.45
CA VAL A 49 -13.17 -4.51 -2.10
C VAL A 49 -12.93 -3.91 -0.72
N PHE A 50 -12.85 -2.60 -0.66
CA PHE A 50 -12.73 -1.85 0.58
C PHE A 50 -14.05 -1.16 0.92
N CYS A 51 -14.38 -1.11 2.19
CA CYS A 51 -15.47 -0.25 2.68
C CYS A 51 -14.87 0.97 3.39
N ARG A 52 -15.29 2.19 3.02
CA ARG A 52 -14.96 3.41 3.76
C ARG A 52 -16.24 4.12 4.16
N CYS A 53 -16.47 4.21 5.46
CA CYS A 53 -17.58 4.95 6.02
C CYS A 53 -17.16 6.40 6.24
N ARG A 54 -17.87 7.33 5.60
CA ARG A 54 -17.62 8.77 5.81
C ARG A 54 -18.09 9.21 7.21
N PRO A 55 -17.48 10.26 7.78
CA PRO A 55 -18.09 11.02 8.86
C PRO A 55 -19.46 11.58 8.49
N LEU A 56 -20.31 11.72 9.51
CA LEU A 56 -21.50 12.54 9.41
C LEU A 56 -21.11 14.01 9.27
N LYS A 57 -21.84 14.74 8.43
CA LYS A 57 -21.72 16.18 8.31
C LYS A 57 -22.47 16.87 9.44
N SER A 58 -22.10 18.12 9.73
CA SER A 58 -22.71 18.91 10.80
C SER A 58 -24.22 19.06 10.64
N GLU A 59 -24.72 19.16 9.40
CA GLU A 59 -26.17 19.28 9.12
C GLU A 59 -26.90 17.97 9.45
N GLU A 60 -26.27 16.82 9.21
CA GLU A 60 -26.86 15.50 9.45
C GLU A 60 -26.94 15.19 10.94
N VAL A 61 -25.89 15.59 11.69
CA VAL A 61 -25.90 15.52 13.14
C VAL A 61 -27.01 16.41 13.71
N THR A 62 -27.17 17.62 13.18
CA THR A 62 -28.24 18.55 13.59
C THR A 62 -29.63 18.00 13.27
N ALA A 63 -29.78 17.26 12.17
CA ALA A 63 -31.01 16.58 11.79
C ALA A 63 -31.30 15.30 12.61
N GLY A 64 -30.43 14.94 13.57
CA GLY A 64 -30.60 13.77 14.42
C GLY A 64 -30.27 12.44 13.75
N VAL A 65 -29.50 12.45 12.65
CA VAL A 65 -29.03 11.22 11.99
C VAL A 65 -28.00 10.54 12.89
N LEU A 66 -28.21 9.25 13.18
CA LEU A 66 -27.31 8.43 13.99
C LEU A 66 -26.51 7.48 13.10
N VAL A 67 -25.28 7.17 13.54
CA VAL A 67 -24.49 6.09 12.94
C VAL A 67 -25.13 4.76 13.29
N THR A 68 -25.63 4.05 12.27
CA THR A 68 -26.27 2.73 12.41
C THR A 68 -25.32 1.58 12.09
N ILE A 69 -24.02 1.82 12.22
CA ILE A 69 -22.97 0.89 11.79
C ILE A 69 -22.10 0.56 12.99
N ASP A 70 -21.88 -0.73 13.20
CA ASP A 70 -20.94 -1.28 14.15
C ASP A 70 -19.62 -1.64 13.47
N PHE A 71 -18.52 -1.17 14.07
CA PHE A 71 -17.15 -1.30 13.58
C PHE A 71 -16.27 -2.15 14.50
N GLU A 72 -16.82 -2.82 15.53
CA GLU A 72 -16.02 -3.67 16.44
C GLU A 72 -15.17 -4.69 15.67
N SER A 73 -15.75 -5.32 14.64
CA SER A 73 -15.08 -6.31 13.77
C SER A 73 -14.40 -5.71 12.53
N ALA A 74 -14.21 -4.39 12.45
CA ALA A 74 -13.61 -3.75 11.28
C ALA A 74 -12.17 -4.21 11.00
N LYS A 75 -11.44 -4.64 12.05
CA LYS A 75 -10.08 -5.20 11.93
C LYS A 75 -10.06 -6.53 11.19
N ASP A 76 -11.16 -7.26 11.24
CA ASP A 76 -11.34 -8.56 10.56
C ASP A 76 -11.95 -8.37 9.17
N GLY A 77 -12.09 -7.13 8.69
CA GLY A 77 -12.71 -6.81 7.41
C GLY A 77 -14.23 -6.89 7.43
N GLU A 78 -14.85 -6.92 8.61
CA GLU A 78 -16.31 -7.03 8.73
C GLU A 78 -16.97 -5.71 9.14
N LEU A 79 -18.18 -5.51 8.64
CA LEU A 79 -19.01 -4.35 8.95
C LEU A 79 -20.44 -4.79 9.24
N THR A 80 -20.97 -4.43 10.40
CA THR A 80 -22.33 -4.81 10.79
C THR A 80 -23.26 -3.60 10.75
N VAL A 81 -24.34 -3.70 9.99
CA VAL A 81 -25.43 -2.72 9.99
C VAL A 81 -26.38 -3.05 11.14
N MET A 82 -26.59 -2.08 12.01
CA MET A 82 -27.47 -2.13 13.17
C MET A 82 -28.83 -1.50 12.84
N SER A 83 -29.91 -2.06 13.38
CA SER A 83 -31.27 -1.53 13.28
C SER A 83 -31.93 -1.61 14.65
N ASN A 84 -32.33 -0.47 15.22
CA ASN A 84 -32.90 -0.39 16.57
C ASN A 84 -32.03 -1.05 17.65
N GLY A 85 -30.70 -0.93 17.53
CA GLY A 85 -29.75 -1.52 18.48
C GLY A 85 -29.47 -3.01 18.27
N LEU A 86 -30.10 -3.66 17.28
CA LEU A 86 -29.87 -5.07 16.95
C LEU A 86 -29.10 -5.23 15.64
N PRO A 87 -28.19 -6.22 15.54
CA PRO A 87 -27.49 -6.50 14.30
C PRO A 87 -28.48 -6.99 13.24
N ARG A 88 -28.51 -6.29 12.09
CA ARG A 88 -29.40 -6.61 10.97
C ARG A 88 -28.67 -7.40 9.89
N LYS A 89 -27.45 -6.97 9.52
CA LYS A 89 -26.68 -7.61 8.45
C LYS A 89 -25.19 -7.30 8.57
N THR A 90 -24.37 -8.33 8.38
CA THR A 90 -22.92 -8.21 8.32
C THR A 90 -22.42 -8.36 6.88
N PHE A 91 -21.45 -7.54 6.51
CA PHE A 91 -20.76 -7.57 5.22
C PHE A 91 -19.27 -7.80 5.45
N LYS A 92 -18.62 -8.49 4.49
CA LYS A 92 -17.19 -8.78 4.53
C LYS A 92 -16.47 -8.08 3.39
N PHE A 93 -15.29 -7.56 3.69
CA PHE A 93 -14.44 -6.75 2.82
C PHE A 93 -12.97 -7.11 3.06
N ASP A 94 -12.09 -6.68 2.15
CA ASP A 94 -10.63 -6.77 2.36
C ASP A 94 -10.15 -5.88 3.51
N ALA A 95 -10.81 -4.74 3.70
CA ALA A 95 -10.60 -3.84 4.82
C ALA A 95 -11.80 -2.90 4.97
N VAL A 96 -12.05 -2.49 6.22
CA VAL A 96 -13.10 -1.57 6.60
C VAL A 96 -12.48 -0.35 7.28
N PHE A 97 -12.78 0.83 6.76
CA PHE A 97 -12.30 2.11 7.25
C PHE A 97 -13.46 2.89 7.85
N GLY A 98 -13.42 3.11 9.17
CA GLY A 98 -14.43 3.89 9.86
C GLY A 98 -14.35 5.40 9.58
N PRO A 99 -15.28 6.19 10.14
CA PRO A 99 -15.33 7.65 9.97
C PRO A 99 -14.03 8.38 10.29
N GLN A 100 -13.26 7.88 11.25
CA GLN A 100 -12.03 8.51 11.72
C GLN A 100 -10.80 8.18 10.86
N ALA A 101 -10.96 7.39 9.79
CA ALA A 101 -9.86 7.01 8.92
C ALA A 101 -9.37 8.18 8.06
N ASN A 102 -8.05 8.36 8.01
CA ASN A 102 -7.38 9.37 7.20
C ASN A 102 -7.38 9.01 5.70
N GLN A 103 -6.94 9.98 4.89
CA GLN A 103 -6.73 9.84 3.44
C GLN A 103 -5.38 9.17 3.17
#